data_AF-A0A962LK22-F1
#
_entry.id   AF-A0A962LK22-F1
#
_cell.length_a   1.000
_cell.length_b   1.000
_cell.length_c   1.000
_cell.angle_alpha   90.00
_cell.angle_beta   90.00
_cell.angle_gamma   90.00
#
_symmetry.space_group_name_H-M   'P 1'
#
loop_
_entity.id
_entity.type
_entity.pdbx_description
1 polymer ?
#
loop_
_entity_poly.entity_id
_entity_poly.type
_entity_poly.pdbx_seq_one_letter_code
_entity_poly.pdbx_strand_id
1 'polypeptide(L)'
;MTALERRSVSSLALLYSFRMLGLFMVLPLLSLYAADLPDATPSLIGLALGAYGLTQAILQIPLGWLSDQIGRKPVIVGGLLLFLLGS
;
A
#
# COMPACT_ATOMS: atom_id res chain seq x y z
N MET A 1 17.65 6.42 -22.98
CA MET A 1 16.89 7.02 -21.86
C MET A 1 16.97 8.53 -21.98
N THR A 2 15.86 9.19 -22.29
CA THR A 2 15.80 10.65 -22.35
C THR A 2 15.81 11.25 -20.93
N ALA A 3 16.20 12.53 -20.77
CA ALA A 3 16.22 13.18 -19.46
C ALA A 3 14.84 13.16 -18.77
N LEU A 4 13.75 13.19 -19.56
CA LEU A 4 12.37 13.12 -19.09
C LEU A 4 12.01 11.73 -18.53
N GLU A 5 12.43 10.66 -19.21
CA GLU A 5 12.24 9.27 -18.74
C GLU A 5 12.98 9.04 -17.42
N ARG A 6 14.22 9.52 -17.30
CA ARG A 6 15.03 9.35 -16.08
C ARG A 6 14.39 10.03 -14.87
N ARG A 7 13.83 11.22 -15.05
CA ARG A 7 13.09 11.95 -14.02
C ARG A 7 11.78 11.25 -13.63
N SER A 8 11.06 10.70 -14.60
CA SER A 8 9.79 10.01 -14.35
C SER A 8 9.99 8.69 -13.62
N VAL A 9 10.96 7.88 -14.07
CA VAL A 9 11.33 6.61 -13.42
C VAL A 9 11.84 6.85 -12.01
N SER A 10 12.73 7.83 -11.79
CA SER A 10 13.23 8.15 -10.44
C SER A 10 12.11 8.60 -9.49
N SER A 11 11.16 9.40 -9.98
CA SER A 11 10.00 9.84 -9.18
C SER A 11 9.09 8.67 -8.78
N LEU A 12 8.80 7.77 -9.72
CA LEU A 12 7.99 6.58 -9.46
C LEU A 12 8.72 5.58 -8.53
N ALA A 13 10.02 5.41 -8.73
CA ALA A 13 10.85 4.56 -7.89
C ALA A 13 10.87 5.07 -6.44
N LEU A 14 11.11 6.37 -6.24
CA LEU A 14 11.07 6.97 -4.90
C LEU A 14 9.71 6.79 -4.24
N LEU A 15 8.62 7.07 -4.96
CA LEU A 15 7.25 6.88 -4.46
C LEU A 15 7.04 5.44 -3.98
N TYR A 16 7.46 4.46 -4.78
CA TYR A 16 7.32 3.04 -4.44
C TYR A 16 8.23 2.64 -3.26
N SER A 17 9.48 3.13 -3.25
CA SER A 17 10.42 2.88 -2.17
C SER A 17 9.88 3.37 -0.82
N PHE A 18 9.39 4.60 -0.74
CA PHE A 18 8.79 5.13 0.50
C PHE A 18 7.56 4.32 0.95
N ARG A 19 6.72 3.91 0.00
CA ARG A 19 5.53 3.10 0.31
C ARG A 19 5.90 1.71 0.84
N MET A 20 6.85 1.02 0.20
CA MET A 20 7.32 -0.29 0.66
C MET A 20 8.03 -0.19 2.00
N LEU A 21 8.85 0.84 2.23
CA LEU A 21 9.48 1.09 3.52
C LEU A 21 8.44 1.24 4.64
N GLY A 22 7.44 2.10 4.44
CA GLY A 22 6.37 2.29 5.42
C GLY A 22 5.62 1.00 5.72
N LEU A 23 5.24 0.25 4.68
CA LEU A 23 4.52 -1.01 4.85
C LEU A 23 5.34 -2.06 5.62
N PHE A 24 6.61 -2.23 5.26
CA PHE A 24 7.49 -3.22 5.89
C PHE A 24 7.90 -2.84 7.31
N MET A 25 7.91 -1.55 7.66
CA MET A 25 8.10 -1.14 9.05
C MET A 25 6.82 -1.38 9.87
N VAL A 26 5.66 -1.01 9.34
CA VAL A 26 4.38 -1.04 10.06
C VAL A 26 3.86 -2.46 10.31
N LEU A 27 3.92 -3.38 9.34
CA LEU A 27 3.40 -4.74 9.49
C LEU A 27 4.01 -5.54 10.67
N PRO A 28 5.34 -5.65 10.83
CA PRO A 28 5.92 -6.37 11.97
C PRO A 28 5.66 -5.65 13.30
N LEU A 29 5.64 -4.31 13.30
CA LEU A 29 5.28 -3.51 14.48
C LEU A 29 3.83 -3.77 14.91
N LEU A 30 2.89 -3.80 13.96
CA LEU A 30 1.48 -4.13 14.20
C LEU A 30 1.33 -5.54 14.74
N SER A 31 2.03 -6.53 14.16
CA SER A 31 1.99 -7.91 14.66
C SER A 31 2.49 -8.01 16.10
N LEU A 32 3.52 -7.24 16.46
CA LEU A 32 4.07 -7.21 17.81
C LEU A 32 3.11 -6.52 18.78
N TYR A 33 2.60 -5.33 18.44
CA TYR A 33 1.66 -4.57 19.27
C TYR A 33 0.30 -5.26 19.42
N ALA A 34 -0.17 -5.92 18.37
CA ALA A 34 -1.45 -6.61 18.41
C ALA A 34 -1.41 -7.82 19.35
N ALA A 35 -0.25 -8.40 19.62
CA ALA A 35 -0.10 -9.46 20.61
C ALA A 35 -0.31 -8.97 22.06
N ASP A 36 -0.12 -7.68 22.31
CA ASP A 36 -0.33 -7.05 23.63
C ASP A 36 -1.76 -6.53 23.83
N LEU A 37 -2.63 -6.62 22.81
CA LEU A 37 -4.03 -6.21 22.91
C LEU A 37 -4.85 -7.25 23.71
N PRO A 38 -5.80 -6.79 24.56
CA PRO A 38 -6.74 -7.69 25.23
C PRO A 38 -7.56 -8.48 24.19
N ASP A 39 -7.75 -9.78 24.43
CA ASP A 39 -8.43 -10.74 23.54
C ASP A 39 -7.75 -11.05 22.19
N ALA A 40 -6.51 -10.58 21.98
CA ALA A 40 -5.78 -10.89 20.76
C ALA A 40 -5.25 -12.33 20.75
N THR A 41 -5.73 -13.13 19.80
CA THR A 41 -5.19 -14.47 19.53
C THR A 41 -4.30 -14.44 18.28
N PRO A 42 -3.26 -15.29 18.20
CA PRO A 42 -2.40 -15.37 17.01
C PRO A 42 -3.17 -15.61 15.71
N SER A 43 -4.29 -16.34 15.78
CA SER A 43 -5.19 -16.56 14.65
C SER A 43 -5.90 -15.29 14.18
N LEU A 44 -6.36 -14.44 15.11
CA LEU A 44 -6.99 -13.15 14.77
C LEU A 44 -5.98 -12.17 14.16
N ILE A 45 -4.77 -12.11 14.71
CA ILE A 45 -3.69 -11.27 14.16
C ILE A 45 -3.33 -11.74 12.74
N GLY A 46 -3.15 -13.05 12.55
CA GLY A 46 -2.90 -13.64 11.24
C GLY A 46 -4.04 -13.39 10.25
N LEU A 47 -5.29 -13.47 10.70
CA LEU A 47 -6.47 -13.19 9.87
C LEU A 47 -6.57 -11.70 9.50
N ALA A 48 -6.23 -10.78 10.41
CA ALA A 48 -6.21 -9.34 10.12
C ALA A 48 -5.12 -8.98 9.09
N LEU A 49 -3.90 -9.49 9.27
CA LEU A 49 -2.79 -9.30 8.31
C LEU A 49 -3.10 -9.97 6.96
N GLY A 50 -3.71 -11.15 6.98
CA GLY A 50 -4.14 -11.88 5.79
C GLY A 50 -5.25 -11.14 5.04
N ALA A 51 -6.25 -10.61 5.75
CA ALA A 51 -7.33 -9.82 5.18
C ALA A 51 -6.78 -8.54 4.51
N TYR A 52 -5.83 -7.86 5.15
CA TYR A 52 -5.13 -6.72 4.56
C TYR A 52 -4.47 -7.09 3.21
N GLY A 53 -3.69 -8.18 3.19
CA GLY A 53 -3.05 -8.66 1.96
C GLY A 53 -4.03 -9.09 0.87
N LEU A 54 -5.12 -9.76 1.25
CA LEU A 54 -6.19 -10.18 0.35
C LEU A 54 -6.92 -8.98 -0.25
N THR A 55 -7.35 -8.03 0.57
CA THR A 55 -7.99 -6.80 0.09
C THR A 55 -7.05 -6.02 -0.82
N GLN A 56 -5.75 -5.95 -0.48
CA GLN A 56 -4.76 -5.32 -1.34
C GLN A 56 -4.66 -6.02 -2.69
N ALA A 57 -4.54 -7.35 -2.73
CA ALA A 57 -4.45 -8.11 -3.98
C ALA A 57 -5.71 -7.98 -4.84
N ILE A 58 -6.89 -8.09 -4.21
CA ILE A 58 -8.19 -8.01 -4.89
C ILE A 58 -8.43 -6.61 -5.45
N LEU A 59 -8.11 -5.55 -4.70
CA LEU A 59 -8.31 -4.17 -5.16
C LEU A 59 -7.23 -3.70 -6.13
N GLN A 60 -6.03 -4.26 -6.07
CA GLN A 60 -4.92 -3.83 -6.94
C GLN A 60 -5.17 -4.13 -8.42
N ILE A 61 -5.83 -5.24 -8.75
CA ILE A 61 -6.19 -5.60 -10.13
C ILE A 61 -7.19 -4.60 -10.75
N PRO A 62 -8.38 -4.35 -10.17
CA PRO A 62 -9.35 -3.40 -10.73
C PRO A 62 -8.87 -1.95 -10.68
N LEU A 63 -8.15 -1.53 -9.64
CA LEU A 63 -7.59 -0.18 -9.58
C LEU A 63 -6.44 0.01 -10.57
N GLY A 64 -5.66 -1.05 -10.84
CA GLY A 64 -4.64 -1.05 -11.89
C GLY A 64 -5.26 -0.89 -13.28
N TRP A 65 -6.30 -1.66 -13.57
CA TRP A 65 -7.06 -1.54 -14.82
C TRP A 65 -7.73 -0.16 -14.96
N LEU A 66 -8.33 0.34 -13.88
CA LEU A 66 -8.93 1.68 -13.88
C LEU A 66 -7.86 2.77 -14.14
N SER A 67 -6.66 2.64 -13.55
CA SER A 67 -5.51 3.51 -13.82
C SER A 67 -5.11 3.54 -15.29
N ASP A 68 -5.22 2.42 -15.99
CA ASP A 68 -4.90 2.37 -17.41
C ASP A 68 -5.99 3.02 -18.29
N GLN A 69 -7.24 3.11 -17.81
CA GLN A 69 -8.35 3.76 -18.51
C GLN A 69 -8.43 5.28 -18.33
N ILE A 70 -8.34 5.78 -17.09
CA ILE A 70 -8.44 7.22 -16.77
C ILE A 70 -7.07 7.93 -16.66
N GLY A 71 -5.98 7.18 -16.84
CA GLY A 71 -4.61 7.66 -16.74
C GLY A 71 -4.01 7.47 -15.34
N ARG A 72 -2.71 7.18 -15.30
CA ARG A 72 -1.98 6.79 -14.07
C ARG A 72 -1.95 7.85 -12.98
N LYS A 73 -1.84 9.14 -13.35
CA LYS A 73 -1.74 10.26 -12.40
C LYS A 73 -2.98 10.42 -11.48
N PRO A 74 -4.22 10.53 -12.00
CA PRO A 74 -5.40 10.72 -11.15
C PRO A 74 -5.64 9.55 -10.18
N VAL A 75 -5.35 8.30 -10.58
CA VAL A 75 -5.55 7.14 -9.70
C VAL A 75 -4.53 7.10 -8.56
N ILE A 76 -3.25 7.43 -8.83
CA ILE A 76 -2.22 7.52 -7.77
C ILE A 76 -2.58 8.63 -6.77
N VAL A 77 -3.01 9.80 -7.24
CA VAL A 77 -3.41 10.92 -6.37
C VAL A 77 -4.66 10.55 -5.55
N GLY A 78 -5.66 9.93 -6.17
CA GLY A 78 -6.86 9.45 -5.47
C GLY A 78 -6.53 8.43 -4.38
N GLY A 79 -5.63 7.48 -4.67
CA GLY A 79 -5.15 6.50 -3.69
C GLY A 79 -4.37 7.15 -2.53
N LEU A 80 -3.55 8.16 -2.81
CA LEU A 80 -2.84 8.93 -1.78
C LEU A 80 -3.78 9.72 -0.86
N LEU A 81 -4.81 10.35 -1.42
CA LEU A 81 -5.83 11.07 -0.63
C LEU A 81 -6.63 10.11 0.24
N LEU A 82 -7.00 8.95 -0.29
CA LEU A 82 -7.74 7.92 0.45
C LEU A 82 -6.87 7.33 1.58
N PHE A 83 -5.56 7.18 1.34
CA PHE A 83 -4.60 6.80 2.37
C PHE A 83 -4.50 7.84 3.49
N LEU A 84 -4.44 9.13 3.17
CA LEU A 84 -4.43 10.21 4.15
C LEU A 84 -5.71 10.30 4.99
N LEU A 85 -6.86 9.93 4.41
CA LEU A 85 -8.14 9.89 5.14
C LEU A 85 -8.27 8.65 6.04
N GLY A 86 -7.59 7.57 5.69
CA GLY A 86 -7.65 6.31 6.44
C GLY A 86 -6.56 6.12 7.50
N SER A 87 -5.54 7.00 7.52
CA SER A 87 -4.47 7.03 8.53
C SER A 87 -4.86 7.86 9.75
#